data_AF-A0A9D6V7W2-F1
#
_entry.id   AF-A0A9D6V7W2-F1
#
_cell.length_a   1.000
_cell.length_b   1.000
_cell.length_c   1.000
_cell.angle_alpha   90.00
_cell.angle_beta   90.00
_cell.angle_gamma   90.00
#
_symmetry.space_group_name_H-M   'P 1'
#
loop_
_entity.id
_entity.type
_entity.pdbx_description
1 polymer ?
#
loop_
_entity_poly.entity_id
_entity_poly.type
_entity_poly.pdbx_seq_one_letter_code
_entity_poly.pdbx_strand_id
1 'polypeptide(L)'
;MAKKIEPKAISGFPEWLPEEKILEQRLLDIIRSNFERFGFSPIETSAVEKVETLVAKGVSSKEIYGLRRLAAEESDDSKDLALHFDLTVPMARYVAQNYHKLIFPFRRYQIQKVWRGERSQSGRYREFYQCDIDIIGDNELNFLADAEIPSVIYRIFKEMNIGRFVIRISNRKILQGYLESINISKDRMMLVMRIVDKLEKIGKQRVLSELINSAEILKRTAEQLLYFISLSEENNEIIFKKMRDMKINSLFERGVYELETVIKQLSSLGVPDDYFKVDIGIVRGLDYYTGTIYETVLVDYPGIGSICSGGRFDDLASYFIDKKLPGVGISIGLTRLFSRLTDAEILKVGPATTAPVLIASLDETQMIKYFEIATLLRDNGINTEVYTESAKIGDQLKFANKKGFTFVVIAGSDELAENSVQLKNLLTGEQHIVKISGLVNEIKNSLK
;
A
#
# COMPACT_ATOMS: atom_id res chain seq x y z
N MET A 1 -13.71 37.09 27.11
CA MET A 1 -12.95 35.84 26.94
C MET A 1 -13.21 35.30 25.55
N ALA A 2 -12.18 34.93 24.79
CA ALA A 2 -12.38 34.30 23.48
C ALA A 2 -13.22 33.03 23.64
N LYS A 3 -14.17 32.78 22.71
CA LYS A 3 -14.96 31.56 22.69
C LYS A 3 -14.01 30.38 22.47
N LYS A 4 -13.91 29.48 23.46
CA LYS A 4 -13.10 28.25 23.33
C LYS A 4 -13.75 27.35 22.28
N ILE A 5 -12.95 26.85 21.35
CA ILE A 5 -13.36 25.89 20.33
C ILE A 5 -12.98 24.49 20.83
N GLU A 6 -13.92 23.56 20.78
CA GLU A 6 -13.71 22.17 21.17
C GLU A 6 -12.95 21.43 20.05
N PRO A 7 -11.80 20.76 20.33
CA PRO A 7 -11.10 19.97 19.34
C PRO A 7 -11.91 18.71 18.99
N LYS A 8 -12.12 18.47 17.69
CA LYS A 8 -12.89 17.32 17.20
C LYS A 8 -12.20 16.68 16.00
N ALA A 9 -12.10 15.36 16.03
CA ALA A 9 -11.63 14.58 14.89
C ALA A 9 -12.56 14.76 13.68
N ILE A 10 -11.98 14.80 12.49
CA ILE A 10 -12.73 14.90 11.24
C ILE A 10 -13.01 13.50 10.72
N SER A 11 -14.28 13.16 10.55
CA SER A 11 -14.69 11.85 10.07
C SER A 11 -14.02 11.51 8.72
N GLY A 12 -13.29 10.39 8.70
CA GLY A 12 -12.55 9.91 7.53
C GLY A 12 -11.12 10.44 7.38
N PHE A 13 -10.62 11.27 8.30
CA PHE A 13 -9.25 11.78 8.30
C PHE A 13 -8.53 11.23 9.54
N PRO A 14 -7.82 10.10 9.42
CA PRO A 14 -7.22 9.44 10.58
C PRO A 14 -6.02 10.23 11.13
N GLU A 15 -5.95 10.33 12.45
CA GLU A 15 -4.83 10.91 13.21
C GLU A 15 -4.31 9.86 14.19
N TRP A 16 -3.15 9.29 13.87
CA TRP A 16 -2.51 8.20 14.63
C TRP A 16 -1.78 8.74 15.85
N LEU A 17 -1.81 8.01 16.99
CA LEU A 17 -0.91 8.29 18.11
C LEU A 17 0.53 7.86 17.73
N PRO A 18 1.56 8.21 18.53
CA PRO A 18 2.94 7.94 18.17
C PRO A 18 3.24 6.45 17.88
N GLU A 19 2.63 5.54 18.63
CA GLU A 19 2.82 4.09 18.54
C GLU A 19 2.38 3.56 17.16
N GLU A 20 1.19 3.94 16.72
CA GLU A 20 0.65 3.63 15.40
C GLU A 20 1.46 4.33 14.31
N LYS A 21 1.85 5.59 14.52
CA LYS A 21 2.57 6.37 13.51
C LYS A 21 3.96 5.82 13.23
N ILE A 22 4.68 5.37 14.27
CA ILE A 22 5.98 4.71 14.14
C ILE A 22 5.82 3.41 13.35
N LEU A 23 4.77 2.62 13.63
CA LEU A 23 4.50 1.40 12.88
C LEU A 23 4.13 1.70 11.41
N GLU A 24 3.30 2.70 11.15
CA GLU A 24 2.97 3.14 9.77
C GLU A 24 4.25 3.55 9.01
N GLN A 25 5.16 4.30 9.64
CA GLN A 25 6.45 4.67 9.05
C GLN A 25 7.31 3.44 8.71
N ARG A 26 7.39 2.46 9.61
CA ARG A 26 8.10 1.20 9.34
C ARG A 26 7.51 0.46 8.13
N LEU A 27 6.18 0.41 8.00
CA LEU A 27 5.55 -0.23 6.84
C LEU A 27 5.82 0.55 5.54
N LEU A 28 5.78 1.89 5.59
CA LEU A 28 6.18 2.74 4.47
C LEU A 28 7.64 2.48 4.06
N ASP A 29 8.55 2.32 5.00
CA ASP A 29 9.96 2.03 4.74
C ASP A 29 10.16 0.64 4.09
N ILE A 30 9.40 -0.38 4.54
CA ILE A 30 9.41 -1.71 3.90
C ILE A 30 8.96 -1.59 2.43
N ILE A 31 7.87 -0.88 2.17
CA ILE A 31 7.35 -0.67 0.82
C ILE A 31 8.38 0.08 -0.03
N ARG A 32 8.87 1.24 0.45
CA ARG A 32 9.85 2.07 -0.25
C ARG A 32 11.11 1.27 -0.60
N SER A 33 11.70 0.58 0.38
CA SER A 33 12.93 -0.16 0.15
C SER A 33 12.76 -1.30 -0.86
N ASN A 34 11.57 -1.93 -0.91
CA ASN A 34 11.28 -2.94 -1.93
C ASN A 34 11.06 -2.30 -3.30
N PHE A 35 10.40 -1.14 -3.41
CA PHE A 35 10.31 -0.43 -4.68
C PHE A 35 11.69 -0.04 -5.22
N GLU A 36 12.55 0.54 -4.38
CA GLU A 36 13.91 0.94 -4.75
C GLU A 36 14.79 -0.26 -5.15
N ARG A 37 14.63 -1.42 -4.49
CA ARG A 37 15.36 -2.66 -4.84
C ARG A 37 15.09 -3.16 -6.27
N PHE A 38 13.94 -2.80 -6.85
CA PHE A 38 13.60 -3.11 -8.25
C PHE A 38 13.82 -1.93 -9.20
N GLY A 39 14.56 -0.91 -8.76
CA GLY A 39 14.95 0.24 -9.58
C GLY A 39 13.80 1.19 -9.91
N PHE A 40 12.69 1.16 -9.16
CA PHE A 40 11.67 2.20 -9.28
C PHE A 40 12.17 3.50 -8.65
N SER A 41 12.06 4.60 -9.38
CA SER A 41 12.49 5.93 -8.90
C SER A 41 11.33 6.70 -8.26
N PRO A 42 11.55 7.47 -7.18
CA PRO A 42 10.49 8.28 -6.58
C PRO A 42 10.03 9.39 -7.51
N ILE A 43 8.72 9.62 -7.53
CA ILE A 43 8.13 10.91 -7.89
C ILE A 43 7.15 11.36 -6.81
N GLU A 44 6.88 12.65 -6.78
CA GLU A 44 5.76 13.22 -6.01
C GLU A 44 5.10 14.30 -6.86
N THR A 45 3.79 14.17 -7.08
CA THR A 45 2.98 15.20 -7.74
C THR A 45 2.40 16.15 -6.70
N SER A 46 1.96 17.33 -7.13
CA SER A 46 1.23 18.23 -6.24
C SER A 46 -0.02 17.55 -5.68
N ALA A 47 -0.34 17.83 -4.41
CA ALA A 47 -1.61 17.42 -3.81
C ALA A 47 -2.83 18.04 -4.51
N VAL A 48 -2.59 19.07 -5.31
CA VAL A 48 -3.62 19.81 -6.03
C VAL A 48 -3.43 19.56 -7.52
N GLU A 49 -4.52 19.26 -8.20
CA GLU A 49 -4.62 19.17 -9.64
C GLU A 49 -5.75 20.11 -10.11
N LYS A 50 -5.76 20.44 -11.40
CA LYS A 50 -6.93 21.09 -11.98
C LYS A 50 -8.11 20.12 -12.04
N VAL A 51 -9.32 20.60 -11.80
CA VAL A 51 -10.55 19.81 -11.91
C VAL A 51 -10.65 19.15 -13.29
N GLU A 52 -10.31 19.88 -14.37
CA GLU A 52 -10.30 19.35 -15.74
C GLU A 52 -9.41 18.11 -15.92
N THR A 53 -8.27 18.07 -15.20
CA THR A 53 -7.34 16.94 -15.23
C THR A 53 -7.96 15.71 -14.55
N LEU A 54 -8.59 15.91 -13.39
CA LEU A 54 -9.15 14.82 -12.59
C LEU A 54 -10.41 14.20 -13.21
N VAL A 55 -11.21 14.99 -13.95
CA VAL A 55 -12.45 14.51 -14.58
C VAL A 55 -12.26 13.98 -15.99
N ALA A 56 -11.07 14.12 -16.59
CA ALA A 56 -10.78 13.73 -17.98
C ALA A 56 -11.17 12.27 -18.31
N LYS A 57 -11.14 11.38 -17.30
CA LYS A 57 -11.46 9.95 -17.44
C LYS A 57 -12.92 9.59 -17.13
N GLY A 58 -13.82 10.58 -17.04
CA GLY A 58 -15.23 10.35 -16.69
C GLY A 58 -15.46 9.95 -15.23
N VAL A 59 -14.49 10.24 -14.35
CA VAL A 59 -14.60 10.01 -12.90
C VAL A 59 -15.72 10.87 -12.34
N SER A 60 -16.54 10.29 -11.47
CA SER A 60 -17.66 10.98 -10.84
C SER A 60 -17.16 12.15 -9.99
N SER A 61 -17.61 13.37 -10.29
CA SER A 61 -17.27 14.58 -9.53
C SER A 61 -17.62 14.49 -8.03
N LYS A 62 -18.48 13.54 -7.64
CA LYS A 62 -18.88 13.29 -6.23
C LYS A 62 -17.74 12.75 -5.37
N GLU A 63 -16.65 12.30 -5.97
CA GLU A 63 -15.50 11.70 -5.27
C GLU A 63 -14.38 12.71 -4.98
N ILE A 64 -14.51 13.97 -5.43
CA ILE A 64 -13.40 14.93 -5.47
C ILE A 64 -13.64 16.09 -4.50
N TYR A 65 -12.60 16.49 -3.76
CA TYR A 65 -12.62 17.70 -2.94
C TYR A 65 -12.14 18.90 -3.75
N GLY A 66 -13.07 19.82 -4.06
CA GLY A 66 -12.71 21.13 -4.58
C GLY A 66 -12.03 22.01 -3.52
N LEU A 67 -11.11 22.85 -3.96
CA LEU A 67 -10.44 23.85 -3.13
C LEU A 67 -10.99 25.23 -3.47
N ARG A 68 -11.06 26.11 -2.48
CA ARG A 68 -11.42 27.51 -2.67
C ARG A 68 -10.73 28.35 -1.63
N ARG A 69 -10.09 29.45 -2.05
CA ARG A 69 -9.51 30.39 -1.08
C ARG A 69 -10.63 31.07 -0.29
N LEU A 70 -10.46 31.22 1.02
CA LEU A 70 -11.49 31.82 1.87
C LEU A 70 -11.79 33.28 1.52
N ALA A 71 -10.76 34.00 1.05
CA ALA A 71 -10.85 35.38 0.59
C ALA A 71 -10.94 35.50 -0.95
N ALA A 72 -11.24 34.40 -1.66
CA ALA A 72 -11.43 34.45 -3.11
C ALA A 72 -12.59 35.38 -3.48
N GLU A 73 -12.32 36.31 -4.39
CA GLU A 73 -13.35 37.06 -5.11
C GLU A 73 -14.03 36.15 -6.14
N GLU A 74 -15.16 36.58 -6.72
CA GLU A 74 -15.92 35.72 -7.64
C GLU A 74 -15.15 35.32 -8.91
N SER A 75 -14.17 36.13 -9.34
CA SER A 75 -13.29 35.93 -10.49
C SER A 75 -12.05 35.06 -10.23
N ASP A 76 -11.84 34.60 -8.99
CA ASP A 76 -10.71 33.76 -8.61
C ASP A 76 -10.86 32.34 -9.21
N ASP A 77 -9.81 31.91 -9.91
CA ASP A 77 -9.71 30.62 -10.61
C ASP A 77 -9.45 29.44 -9.66
N SER A 78 -9.30 29.67 -8.36
CA SER A 78 -9.18 28.59 -7.36
C SER A 78 -10.37 27.63 -7.37
N LYS A 79 -11.52 28.03 -7.91
CA LYS A 79 -12.68 27.15 -8.14
C LYS A 79 -12.37 25.95 -9.04
N ASP A 80 -11.31 26.05 -9.86
CA ASP A 80 -10.86 25.01 -10.78
C ASP A 80 -9.79 24.09 -10.17
N LEU A 81 -9.48 24.25 -8.88
CA LEU A 81 -8.49 23.43 -8.17
C LEU A 81 -9.16 22.38 -7.28
N ALA A 82 -8.57 21.19 -7.23
CA ALA A 82 -9.06 20.09 -6.40
C ALA A 82 -7.93 19.20 -5.89
N LEU A 83 -8.19 18.51 -4.78
CA LEU A 83 -7.29 17.46 -4.28
C LEU A 83 -7.38 16.22 -5.19
N HIS A 84 -6.24 15.64 -5.53
CA HIS A 84 -6.21 14.37 -6.26
C HIS A 84 -6.77 13.21 -5.42
N PHE A 85 -7.58 12.36 -6.06
CA PHE A 85 -8.31 11.26 -5.42
C PHE A 85 -7.62 9.89 -5.61
N ASP A 86 -6.61 9.85 -6.48
CA ASP A 86 -5.71 8.73 -6.73
C ASP A 86 -4.31 9.23 -7.13
N LEU A 87 -3.38 8.31 -7.38
CA LEU A 87 -2.04 8.61 -7.93
C LEU A 87 -1.92 8.30 -9.43
N THR A 88 -2.94 7.67 -10.01
CA THR A 88 -2.91 7.19 -11.40
C THR A 88 -3.16 8.32 -12.40
N VAL A 89 -4.15 9.18 -12.16
CA VAL A 89 -4.43 10.34 -13.03
C VAL A 89 -3.30 11.39 -12.95
N PRO A 90 -2.81 11.79 -11.76
CA PRO A 90 -1.66 12.68 -11.64
C PRO A 90 -0.40 12.11 -12.32
N MET A 91 -0.16 10.79 -12.22
CA MET A 91 0.94 10.14 -12.93
C MET A 91 0.80 10.27 -14.44
N ALA A 92 -0.38 10.01 -15.01
CA ALA A 92 -0.58 10.11 -16.46
C ALA A 92 -0.32 11.54 -16.97
N ARG A 93 -0.82 12.55 -16.26
CA ARG A 93 -0.52 13.97 -16.54
C ARG A 93 0.97 14.25 -16.39
N TYR A 94 1.61 13.77 -15.32
CA TYR A 94 3.04 13.99 -15.05
C TYR A 94 3.92 13.42 -16.16
N VAL A 95 3.66 12.20 -16.61
CA VAL A 95 4.41 11.55 -17.68
C VAL A 95 4.19 12.29 -19.01
N ALA A 96 2.97 12.67 -19.34
CA ALA A 96 2.67 13.44 -20.54
C ALA A 96 3.39 14.80 -20.54
N GLN A 97 3.29 15.56 -19.45
CA GLN A 97 3.92 16.87 -19.31
C GLN A 97 5.46 16.82 -19.39
N ASN A 98 6.05 15.74 -18.88
CA ASN A 98 7.51 15.58 -18.81
C ASN A 98 8.04 14.58 -19.83
N TYR A 99 7.26 14.20 -20.85
CA TYR A 99 7.61 13.12 -21.78
C TYR A 99 9.02 13.24 -22.36
N HIS A 100 9.42 14.44 -22.81
CA HIS A 100 10.75 14.68 -23.38
C HIS A 100 11.91 14.73 -22.36
N LYS A 101 11.60 14.68 -21.06
CA LYS A 101 12.58 14.69 -19.96
C LYS A 101 12.71 13.32 -19.28
N LEU A 102 11.75 12.43 -19.48
CA LEU A 102 11.74 11.10 -18.89
C LEU A 102 12.46 10.09 -19.78
N ILE A 103 13.01 9.05 -19.16
CA ILE A 103 13.67 7.94 -19.85
C ILE A 103 12.72 6.73 -19.82
N PHE A 104 12.43 6.17 -21.00
CA PHE A 104 11.55 5.02 -21.15
C PHE A 104 12.34 3.71 -21.32
N PRO A 105 11.88 2.57 -20.75
CA PRO A 105 10.68 2.44 -19.93
C PRO A 105 10.85 3.15 -18.57
N PHE A 106 9.89 4.03 -18.26
CA PHE A 106 9.93 4.86 -17.07
C PHE A 106 9.38 4.07 -15.90
N ARG A 107 10.22 3.85 -14.89
CA ARG A 107 9.91 3.07 -13.69
C ARG A 107 9.81 4.00 -12.50
N ARG A 108 8.60 4.16 -11.96
CA ARG A 108 8.38 5.06 -10.83
C ARG A 108 7.72 4.37 -9.66
N TYR A 109 7.97 4.90 -8.46
CA TYR A 109 7.07 4.72 -7.34
C TYR A 109 6.55 6.07 -6.84
N GLN A 110 5.37 6.06 -6.23
CA GLN A 110 4.79 7.21 -5.55
C GLN A 110 4.11 6.72 -4.27
N ILE A 111 4.51 7.29 -3.13
CA ILE A 111 3.95 7.00 -1.82
C ILE A 111 3.41 8.31 -1.29
N GLN A 112 2.10 8.53 -1.45
CA GLN A 112 1.49 9.82 -1.14
C GLN A 112 0.05 9.61 -0.66
N LYS A 113 -0.45 10.58 0.13
CA LYS A 113 -1.86 10.62 0.51
C LYS A 113 -2.73 11.00 -0.68
N VAL A 114 -3.97 10.52 -0.67
CA VAL A 114 -5.02 10.87 -1.63
C VAL A 114 -6.31 11.17 -0.89
N TRP A 115 -7.22 11.90 -1.54
CA TRP A 115 -8.46 12.38 -0.91
C TRP A 115 -9.71 11.98 -1.67
N ARG A 116 -10.65 11.32 -0.99
CA ARG A 116 -11.94 10.92 -1.57
C ARG A 116 -13.11 11.53 -0.82
N GLY A 117 -13.97 12.23 -1.57
CA GLY A 117 -15.16 12.92 -1.07
C GLY A 117 -16.30 12.00 -0.63
N GLU A 118 -16.18 10.69 -0.85
CA GLU A 118 -17.18 9.70 -0.43
C GLU A 118 -17.49 9.75 1.08
N ARG A 119 -18.72 9.37 1.43
CA ARG A 119 -19.10 9.19 2.84
C ARG A 119 -18.25 8.07 3.44
N SER A 120 -17.55 8.38 4.53
CA SER A 120 -16.69 7.40 5.22
C SER A 120 -17.50 6.20 5.69
N GLN A 121 -16.92 5.01 5.52
CA GLN A 121 -17.39 3.73 6.06
C GLN A 121 -16.23 3.05 6.80
N SER A 122 -16.48 1.99 7.55
CA SER A 122 -15.41 1.25 8.25
C SER A 122 -14.30 0.81 7.27
N GLY A 123 -13.07 1.28 7.50
CA GLY A 123 -11.91 1.04 6.62
C GLY A 123 -11.95 1.77 5.27
N ARG A 124 -12.87 2.71 5.05
CA ARG A 124 -12.90 3.64 3.91
C ARG A 124 -12.70 5.06 4.43
N TYR A 125 -11.44 5.49 4.41
CA TYR A 125 -11.05 6.84 4.79
C TYR A 125 -11.25 7.82 3.64
N ARG A 126 -11.36 9.09 4.00
CA ARG A 126 -11.42 10.24 3.08
C ARG A 126 -10.04 10.82 2.80
N GLU A 127 -9.07 10.57 3.67
CA GLU A 127 -7.64 10.79 3.44
C GLU A 127 -6.89 9.49 3.77
N PHE A 128 -6.05 9.01 2.87
CA PHE A 128 -5.26 7.79 3.09
C PHE A 128 -4.06 7.70 2.16
N TYR A 129 -3.05 6.94 2.57
CA TYR A 129 -1.89 6.60 1.73
C TYR A 129 -2.26 5.59 0.65
N GLN A 130 -1.81 5.90 -0.57
CA GLN A 130 -1.58 4.92 -1.62
C GLN A 130 -0.06 4.79 -1.83
N CYS A 131 0.38 3.56 -2.10
CA CYS A 131 1.76 3.26 -2.45
C CYS A 131 1.76 2.54 -3.79
N ASP A 132 2.14 3.26 -4.83
CA ASP A 132 1.97 2.81 -6.21
C ASP A 132 3.33 2.64 -6.89
N ILE A 133 3.46 1.58 -7.70
CA ILE A 133 4.55 1.44 -8.67
C ILE A 133 3.98 1.26 -10.06
N ASP A 134 4.68 1.83 -11.05
CA ASP A 134 4.29 1.72 -12.45
C ASP A 134 5.54 1.66 -13.34
N ILE A 135 5.48 0.79 -14.35
CA ILE A 135 6.40 0.74 -15.47
C ILE A 135 5.64 1.26 -16.69
N ILE A 136 6.11 2.34 -17.30
CA ILE A 136 5.48 2.96 -18.47
C ILE A 136 6.42 2.85 -19.67
N GLY A 137 5.93 2.38 -20.80
CA GLY A 137 6.63 2.32 -22.08
C GLY A 137 6.34 3.51 -23.01
N ASP A 138 7.04 3.55 -24.14
CA ASP A 138 6.81 4.53 -25.21
C ASP A 138 6.40 3.78 -26.48
N ASN A 139 5.15 3.98 -26.90
CA ASN A 139 4.42 3.24 -27.95
C ASN A 139 4.14 1.77 -27.60
N GLU A 140 5.12 1.07 -27.05
CA GLU A 140 5.02 -0.33 -26.65
C GLU A 140 5.64 -0.55 -25.27
N LEU A 141 5.10 -1.54 -24.55
CA LEU A 141 5.69 -2.08 -23.34
C LEU A 141 5.53 -3.59 -23.41
N ASN A 142 6.65 -4.31 -23.42
CA ASN A 142 6.63 -5.76 -23.44
C ASN A 142 5.84 -6.30 -22.23
N PHE A 143 4.89 -7.21 -22.47
CA PHE A 143 4.06 -7.81 -21.42
C PHE A 143 4.87 -8.65 -20.43
N LEU A 144 6.13 -8.99 -20.73
CA LEU A 144 7.03 -9.59 -19.75
C LEU A 144 7.31 -8.68 -18.54
N ALA A 145 7.15 -7.36 -18.67
CA ALA A 145 7.22 -6.44 -17.54
C ALA A 145 6.18 -6.78 -16.44
N ASP A 146 5.09 -7.46 -16.81
CA ASP A 146 3.99 -7.84 -15.93
C ASP A 146 4.45 -8.89 -14.90
N ALA A 147 5.41 -9.75 -15.24
CA ALA A 147 5.88 -10.81 -14.36
C ALA A 147 6.67 -10.28 -13.15
N GLU A 148 7.29 -9.11 -13.26
CA GLU A 148 8.08 -8.51 -12.18
C GLU A 148 7.19 -8.00 -11.04
N ILE A 149 5.98 -7.55 -11.36
CA ILE A 149 5.06 -6.92 -10.41
C ILE A 149 4.67 -7.87 -9.25
N PRO A 150 4.27 -9.14 -9.48
CA PRO A 150 4.08 -10.11 -8.40
C PRO A 150 5.31 -10.36 -7.52
N SER A 151 6.54 -10.23 -8.04
CA SER A 151 7.76 -10.39 -7.23
C SER A 151 7.93 -9.25 -6.24
N VAL A 152 7.62 -8.01 -6.65
CA VAL A 152 7.59 -6.85 -5.75
C VAL A 152 6.55 -7.06 -4.65
N ILE A 153 5.33 -7.46 -5.03
CA ILE A 153 4.24 -7.76 -4.09
C ILE A 153 4.67 -8.81 -3.06
N TYR A 154 5.23 -9.91 -3.53
CA TYR A 154 5.66 -11.02 -2.69
C TYR A 154 6.67 -10.58 -1.63
N ARG A 155 7.71 -9.84 -2.05
CA ARG A 155 8.78 -9.40 -1.13
C ARG A 155 8.27 -8.42 -0.09
N ILE A 156 7.43 -7.46 -0.49
CA ILE A 156 6.80 -6.51 0.44
C ILE A 156 6.04 -7.25 1.53
N PHE A 157 5.08 -8.12 1.15
CA PHE A 157 4.23 -8.76 2.15
C PHE A 157 4.96 -9.85 2.94
N LYS A 158 6.00 -10.46 2.38
CA LYS A 158 6.89 -11.36 3.13
C LYS A 158 7.67 -10.60 4.21
N GLU A 159 8.22 -9.43 3.88
CA GLU A 159 8.97 -8.59 4.83
C GLU A 159 8.07 -7.91 5.88
N MET A 160 6.84 -7.54 5.50
CA MET A 160 5.83 -7.06 6.45
C MET A 160 5.42 -8.12 7.48
N ASN A 161 5.54 -9.41 7.14
CA ASN A 161 5.23 -10.54 8.00
C ASN A 161 3.79 -10.52 8.58
N ILE A 162 2.80 -10.36 7.70
CA ILE A 162 1.37 -10.19 8.04
C ILE A 162 0.52 -11.46 7.83
N GLY A 163 1.15 -12.63 7.87
CA GLY A 163 0.50 -13.93 7.64
C GLY A 163 0.57 -14.42 6.18
N ARG A 164 -0.13 -15.51 5.88
CA ARG A 164 -0.12 -16.11 4.54
C ARG A 164 -0.98 -15.28 3.59
N PHE A 165 -0.49 -15.04 2.39
CA PHE A 165 -1.19 -14.33 1.32
C PHE A 165 -1.09 -15.08 0.00
N VAL A 166 -1.98 -14.76 -0.93
CA VAL A 166 -1.94 -15.27 -2.31
C VAL A 166 -2.15 -14.13 -3.30
N ILE A 167 -1.30 -14.08 -4.31
CA ILE A 167 -1.39 -13.17 -5.45
C ILE A 167 -2.20 -13.87 -6.53
N ARG A 168 -3.43 -13.41 -6.73
CA ARG A 168 -4.33 -13.90 -7.77
C ARG A 168 -4.05 -13.13 -9.05
N ILE A 169 -3.85 -13.84 -10.14
CA ILE A 169 -3.41 -13.27 -11.41
C ILE A 169 -4.39 -13.68 -12.51
N SER A 170 -4.79 -12.72 -13.33
CA SER A 170 -5.67 -12.92 -14.47
C SER A 170 -5.20 -12.12 -15.68
N ASN A 171 -5.91 -12.24 -16.80
CA ASN A 171 -5.73 -11.37 -17.96
C ASN A 171 -7.09 -11.02 -18.56
N ARG A 172 -7.35 -9.72 -18.73
CA ARG A 172 -8.65 -9.19 -19.19
C ARG A 172 -9.08 -9.76 -20.54
N LYS A 173 -8.11 -10.03 -21.44
CA LYS A 173 -8.37 -10.56 -22.79
C LYS A 173 -9.03 -11.93 -22.74
N ILE A 174 -8.74 -12.73 -21.71
CA ILE A 174 -9.33 -14.07 -21.51
C ILE A 174 -10.84 -13.93 -21.31
N LEU A 175 -11.28 -13.13 -20.33
CA LEU A 175 -12.72 -13.00 -20.08
C LEU A 175 -13.43 -12.28 -21.24
N GLN A 176 -12.81 -11.26 -21.84
CA GLN A 176 -13.38 -10.58 -23.01
C GLN A 176 -13.57 -11.54 -24.18
N GLY A 177 -12.53 -12.28 -24.57
CA GLY A 177 -12.60 -13.27 -25.64
C GLY A 177 -13.62 -14.37 -25.33
N TYR A 178 -13.71 -14.81 -24.07
CA TYR A 178 -14.73 -15.77 -23.66
C TYR A 178 -16.16 -15.21 -23.84
N LEU A 179 -16.43 -13.99 -23.35
CA LEU A 179 -17.73 -13.33 -23.47
C LEU A 179 -18.14 -13.10 -24.94
N GLU A 180 -17.19 -12.75 -25.81
CA GLU A 180 -17.43 -12.62 -27.26
C GLU A 180 -17.93 -13.94 -27.86
N SER A 181 -17.35 -15.07 -27.47
CA SER A 181 -17.70 -16.39 -28.01
C SER A 181 -19.07 -16.90 -27.63
N ILE A 182 -19.60 -16.42 -26.51
CA ILE A 182 -20.96 -16.72 -26.05
C ILE A 182 -21.95 -15.61 -26.45
N ASN A 183 -21.58 -14.79 -27.44
CA ASN A 183 -22.39 -13.75 -28.07
C ASN A 183 -22.88 -12.65 -27.12
N ILE A 184 -22.10 -12.32 -26.09
CA ILE A 184 -22.36 -11.14 -25.26
C ILE A 184 -21.87 -9.89 -26.00
N SER A 185 -22.76 -8.93 -26.24
CA SER A 185 -22.41 -7.68 -26.91
C SER A 185 -21.44 -6.84 -26.07
N LYS A 186 -20.60 -6.03 -26.73
CA LYS A 186 -19.63 -5.14 -26.07
C LYS A 186 -20.29 -4.22 -25.02
N ASP A 187 -21.47 -3.69 -25.34
CA ASP A 187 -22.23 -2.80 -24.44
C ASP A 187 -22.69 -3.51 -23.16
N ARG A 188 -22.94 -4.83 -23.23
CA ARG A 188 -23.34 -5.66 -22.08
C ARG A 188 -22.15 -6.20 -21.30
N MET A 189 -20.97 -6.37 -21.92
CA MET A 189 -19.80 -6.95 -21.25
C MET A 189 -19.46 -6.23 -19.94
N MET A 190 -19.49 -4.90 -19.91
CA MET A 190 -19.21 -4.15 -18.68
C MET A 190 -20.21 -4.46 -17.56
N LEU A 191 -21.50 -4.56 -17.89
CA LEU A 191 -22.52 -4.92 -16.92
C LEU A 191 -22.33 -6.35 -16.42
N VAL A 192 -22.04 -7.29 -17.31
CA VAL A 192 -21.77 -8.70 -16.97
C VAL A 192 -20.58 -8.83 -16.04
N MET A 193 -19.47 -8.17 -16.37
CA MET A 193 -18.28 -8.17 -15.52
C MET A 193 -18.55 -7.55 -14.15
N ARG A 194 -19.32 -6.45 -14.07
CA ARG A 194 -19.75 -5.85 -12.78
C ARG A 194 -20.62 -6.79 -11.94
N ILE A 195 -21.43 -7.64 -12.58
CA ILE A 195 -22.24 -8.64 -11.88
C ILE A 195 -21.34 -9.79 -11.38
N VAL A 196 -20.39 -10.24 -12.22
CA VAL A 196 -19.41 -11.28 -11.87
C VAL A 196 -18.50 -10.85 -10.71
N ASP A 197 -18.09 -9.59 -10.63
CA ASP A 197 -17.26 -9.05 -9.54
C ASP A 197 -17.88 -9.27 -8.15
N LYS A 198 -19.22 -9.41 -8.10
CA LYS A 198 -19.95 -9.64 -6.86
C LYS A 198 -19.93 -11.11 -6.42
N LEU A 199 -19.37 -12.03 -7.21
CA LEU A 199 -19.49 -13.48 -6.99
C LEU A 199 -19.07 -13.91 -5.59
N GLU A 200 -17.93 -13.41 -5.11
CA GLU A 200 -17.46 -13.73 -3.74
C GLU A 200 -18.37 -13.16 -2.66
N LYS A 201 -19.00 -12.00 -2.92
CA LYS A 201 -19.80 -11.27 -1.93
C LYS A 201 -21.24 -11.78 -1.84
N ILE A 202 -21.87 -12.10 -2.97
CA ILE A 202 -23.31 -12.44 -3.02
C ILE A 202 -23.58 -13.91 -3.40
N GLY A 203 -22.55 -14.65 -3.82
CA GLY A 203 -22.62 -16.06 -4.15
C GLY A 203 -23.22 -16.36 -5.53
N LYS A 204 -22.96 -17.58 -6.01
CA LYS A 204 -23.28 -18.06 -7.36
C LYS A 204 -24.76 -17.92 -7.74
N GLN A 205 -25.68 -18.23 -6.82
CA GLN A 205 -27.12 -18.17 -7.10
C GLN A 205 -27.61 -16.75 -7.34
N ARG A 206 -27.16 -15.77 -6.54
CA ARG A 206 -27.57 -14.38 -6.72
C ARG A 206 -26.94 -13.77 -7.98
N VAL A 207 -25.67 -14.08 -8.25
CA VAL A 207 -25.03 -13.69 -9.51
C VAL A 207 -25.75 -14.27 -10.72
N LEU A 208 -26.14 -15.54 -10.70
CA LEU A 208 -26.92 -16.15 -11.77
C LEU A 208 -28.24 -15.39 -12.01
N SER A 209 -28.96 -15.07 -10.94
CA SER A 209 -30.19 -14.28 -11.03
C SER A 209 -29.96 -12.87 -11.59
N GLU A 210 -28.89 -12.18 -11.18
CA GLU A 210 -28.54 -10.86 -11.74
C GLU A 210 -28.14 -10.94 -13.22
N LEU A 211 -27.39 -11.97 -13.63
CA LEU A 211 -27.04 -12.18 -15.04
C LEU A 211 -28.27 -12.38 -15.92
N ILE A 212 -29.26 -13.13 -15.43
CA ILE A 212 -30.50 -13.39 -16.17
C ILE A 212 -31.40 -12.15 -16.19
N ASN A 213 -31.62 -11.53 -15.04
CA ASN A 213 -32.64 -10.49 -14.90
C ASN A 213 -32.14 -9.10 -15.25
N SER A 214 -30.89 -8.77 -14.92
CA SER A 214 -30.33 -7.43 -15.10
C SER A 214 -29.49 -7.31 -16.36
N ALA A 215 -28.69 -8.33 -16.70
CA ALA A 215 -27.92 -8.35 -17.95
C ALA A 215 -28.67 -9.03 -19.12
N GLU A 216 -29.88 -9.55 -18.86
CA GLU A 216 -30.75 -10.19 -19.87
C GLU A 216 -30.03 -11.32 -20.64
N ILE A 217 -29.25 -12.13 -19.93
CA ILE A 217 -28.53 -13.26 -20.50
C ILE A 217 -29.36 -14.55 -20.35
N LEU A 218 -29.38 -15.39 -21.38
CA LEU A 218 -30.00 -16.71 -21.31
C LEU A 218 -29.39 -17.54 -20.18
N LYS A 219 -30.24 -18.24 -19.41
CA LYS A 219 -29.83 -19.08 -18.26
C LYS A 219 -28.65 -20.00 -18.61
N ARG A 220 -28.71 -20.70 -19.75
CA ARG A 220 -27.64 -21.60 -20.23
C ARG A 220 -26.30 -20.86 -20.40
N THR A 221 -26.33 -19.67 -20.99
CA THR A 221 -25.13 -18.83 -21.19
C THR A 221 -24.57 -18.33 -19.87
N ALA A 222 -25.42 -17.93 -18.93
CA ALA A 222 -24.99 -17.52 -17.60
C ALA A 222 -24.38 -18.69 -16.81
N GLU A 223 -24.94 -19.90 -16.92
CA GLU A 223 -24.38 -21.11 -16.33
C GLU A 223 -23.03 -21.48 -16.94
N GLN A 224 -22.86 -21.36 -18.26
CA GLN A 224 -21.58 -21.55 -18.95
C GLN A 224 -20.51 -20.55 -18.49
N LEU A 225 -20.88 -19.28 -18.32
CA LEU A 225 -19.98 -18.25 -17.78
C LEU A 225 -19.54 -18.57 -16.36
N LEU A 226 -20.47 -18.94 -15.48
CA LEU A 226 -20.15 -19.30 -14.11
C LEU A 226 -19.31 -20.58 -14.01
N TYR A 227 -19.53 -21.54 -14.90
CA TYR A 227 -18.66 -22.71 -15.02
C TYR A 227 -17.24 -22.32 -15.41
N PHE A 228 -17.09 -21.46 -16.42
CA PHE A 228 -15.78 -20.98 -16.85
C PHE A 228 -15.03 -20.25 -15.73
N ILE A 229 -15.70 -19.37 -14.99
CA ILE A 229 -15.10 -18.66 -13.84
C ILE A 229 -14.68 -19.65 -12.74
N SER A 230 -15.47 -20.70 -12.48
CA SER A 230 -15.15 -21.71 -11.47
C SER A 230 -13.90 -22.55 -11.77
N LEU A 231 -13.34 -22.48 -12.98
CA LEU A 231 -12.03 -23.07 -13.27
C LEU A 231 -10.92 -22.50 -12.39
N SER A 232 -11.11 -21.31 -11.81
CA SER A 232 -10.18 -20.66 -10.87
C SER A 232 -9.97 -21.43 -9.55
N GLU A 233 -10.75 -22.49 -9.31
CA GLU A 233 -10.60 -23.41 -8.17
C GLU A 233 -9.64 -24.57 -8.47
N GLU A 234 -9.26 -24.76 -9.74
CA GLU A 234 -8.36 -25.83 -10.19
C GLU A 234 -6.88 -25.42 -10.06
N ASN A 235 -5.97 -26.38 -10.21
CA ASN A 235 -4.54 -26.06 -10.31
C ASN A 235 -4.21 -25.33 -11.64
N ASN A 236 -3.23 -24.41 -11.59
CA ASN A 236 -2.78 -23.60 -12.73
C ASN A 236 -2.55 -24.43 -14.02
N GLU A 237 -1.91 -25.61 -13.92
CA GLU A 237 -1.65 -26.47 -15.09
C GLU A 237 -2.94 -26.96 -15.75
N ILE A 238 -3.92 -27.36 -14.95
CA ILE A 238 -5.24 -27.81 -15.41
C ILE A 238 -6.00 -26.64 -16.04
N ILE A 239 -5.94 -25.45 -15.43
CA ILE A 239 -6.56 -24.23 -15.97
C ILE A 239 -6.01 -23.94 -17.37
N PHE A 240 -4.68 -23.88 -17.52
CA PHE A 240 -4.07 -23.61 -18.82
C PHE A 240 -4.36 -24.69 -19.86
N LYS A 241 -4.38 -25.97 -19.46
CA LYS A 241 -4.77 -27.06 -20.35
C LYS A 241 -6.20 -26.86 -20.87
N LYS A 242 -7.17 -26.67 -19.98
CA LYS A 242 -8.58 -26.45 -20.35
C LYS A 242 -8.73 -25.22 -21.24
N MET A 243 -8.07 -24.10 -20.92
CA MET A 243 -8.15 -22.88 -21.76
C MET A 243 -7.57 -23.09 -23.16
N ARG A 244 -6.42 -23.76 -23.30
CA ARG A 244 -5.84 -24.08 -24.62
C ARG A 244 -6.74 -24.97 -25.46
N ASP A 245 -7.42 -25.92 -24.83
CA ASP A 245 -8.32 -26.86 -25.52
C ASP A 245 -9.60 -26.17 -26.03
N MET A 246 -10.00 -25.04 -25.43
CA MET A 246 -11.22 -24.31 -25.83
C MET A 246 -11.14 -23.63 -27.21
N LYS A 247 -9.96 -23.22 -27.67
CA LYS A 247 -9.71 -22.61 -29.01
C LYS A 247 -10.79 -21.63 -29.47
N ILE A 248 -11.03 -20.60 -28.63
CA ILE A 248 -12.20 -19.74 -28.74
C ILE A 248 -12.06 -18.69 -29.86
N ASN A 249 -11.14 -17.74 -29.67
CA ASN A 249 -10.82 -16.66 -30.60
C ASN A 249 -9.43 -16.10 -30.30
N SER A 250 -8.91 -15.29 -31.22
CA SER A 250 -7.54 -14.73 -31.12
C SER A 250 -7.32 -13.87 -29.88
N LEU A 251 -8.35 -13.19 -29.38
CA LEU A 251 -8.25 -12.36 -28.17
C LEU A 251 -8.06 -13.25 -26.93
N PHE A 252 -8.87 -14.29 -26.81
CA PHE A 252 -8.77 -15.29 -25.76
C PHE A 252 -7.41 -16.00 -25.78
N GLU A 253 -6.99 -16.49 -26.95
CA GLU A 253 -5.71 -17.20 -27.12
C GLU A 253 -4.51 -16.32 -26.75
N ARG A 254 -4.53 -15.05 -27.16
CA ARG A 254 -3.52 -14.07 -26.75
C ARG A 254 -3.49 -13.86 -25.25
N GLY A 255 -4.66 -13.73 -24.61
CA GLY A 255 -4.76 -13.58 -23.16
C GLY A 255 -4.20 -14.79 -22.41
N VAL A 256 -4.49 -16.00 -22.88
CA VAL A 256 -3.96 -17.25 -22.33
C VAL A 256 -2.44 -17.30 -22.47
N TYR A 257 -1.91 -16.97 -23.64
CA TYR A 257 -0.47 -16.92 -23.89
C TYR A 257 0.25 -15.91 -22.99
N GLU A 258 -0.28 -14.68 -22.90
CA GLU A 258 0.28 -13.62 -22.05
C GLU A 258 0.30 -14.08 -20.58
N LEU A 259 -0.82 -14.60 -20.06
CA LEU A 259 -0.95 -15.06 -18.68
C LEU A 259 -0.04 -16.26 -18.38
N GLU A 260 0.00 -17.27 -19.25
CA GLU A 260 0.85 -18.46 -19.07
C GLU A 260 2.33 -18.09 -19.03
N THR A 261 2.73 -17.14 -19.89
CA THR A 261 4.10 -16.65 -19.93
C THR A 261 4.47 -15.89 -18.65
N VAL A 262 3.58 -15.03 -18.16
CA VAL A 262 3.77 -14.35 -16.86
C VAL A 262 3.94 -15.35 -15.73
N ILE A 263 3.05 -16.35 -15.63
CA ILE A 263 3.09 -17.37 -14.58
C ILE A 263 4.40 -18.17 -14.62
N LYS A 264 4.88 -18.59 -15.81
CA LYS A 264 6.12 -19.36 -15.96
C LYS A 264 7.37 -18.62 -15.49
N GLN A 265 7.35 -17.29 -15.45
CA GLN A 265 8.51 -16.48 -15.04
C GLN A 265 8.58 -16.27 -13.52
N LEU A 266 7.48 -16.46 -12.79
CA LEU A 266 7.39 -16.11 -11.38
C LEU A 266 8.40 -16.87 -10.49
N SER A 267 8.58 -18.16 -10.74
CA SER A 267 9.55 -18.97 -9.97
C SER A 267 10.98 -18.47 -10.20
N SER A 268 11.31 -18.02 -11.42
CA SER A 268 12.63 -17.41 -11.74
C SER A 268 12.81 -16.03 -11.11
N LEU A 269 11.70 -15.32 -10.84
CA LEU A 269 11.67 -14.05 -10.12
C LEU A 269 11.60 -14.23 -8.60
N GLY A 270 11.75 -15.46 -8.11
CA GLY A 270 11.82 -15.78 -6.69
C GLY A 270 10.46 -15.77 -5.98
N VAL A 271 9.36 -15.88 -6.71
CA VAL A 271 8.02 -16.04 -6.12
C VAL A 271 7.71 -17.54 -6.05
N PRO A 272 7.52 -18.12 -4.85
CA PRO A 272 7.18 -19.53 -4.72
C PRO A 272 5.75 -19.82 -5.23
N ASP A 273 5.55 -21.03 -5.75
CA ASP A 273 4.30 -21.45 -6.42
C ASP A 273 3.07 -21.41 -5.50
N ASP A 274 3.24 -21.49 -4.18
CA ASP A 274 2.16 -21.47 -3.21
C ASP A 274 1.71 -20.05 -2.81
N TYR A 275 2.35 -19.01 -3.37
CA TYR A 275 2.02 -17.60 -3.17
C TYR A 275 1.29 -16.95 -4.36
N PHE A 276 1.04 -17.68 -5.44
CA PHE A 276 0.22 -17.16 -6.55
C PHE A 276 -0.73 -18.21 -7.12
N LYS A 277 -1.82 -17.75 -7.74
CA LYS A 277 -2.72 -18.62 -8.49
C LYS A 277 -3.32 -17.88 -9.68
N VAL A 278 -3.69 -18.62 -10.71
CA VAL A 278 -4.55 -18.10 -11.79
C VAL A 278 -5.98 -17.99 -11.27
N ASP A 279 -6.59 -16.83 -11.48
CA ASP A 279 -7.98 -16.59 -11.08
C ASP A 279 -8.72 -15.76 -12.14
N ILE A 280 -9.48 -16.46 -12.98
CA ILE A 280 -10.24 -15.88 -14.09
C ILE A 280 -11.45 -15.10 -13.56
N GLY A 281 -11.82 -15.29 -12.29
CA GLY A 281 -12.88 -14.54 -11.62
C GLY A 281 -12.52 -13.10 -11.27
N ILE A 282 -11.24 -12.71 -11.33
CA ILE A 282 -10.84 -11.33 -11.08
C ILE A 282 -11.28 -10.45 -12.26
N VAL A 283 -12.20 -9.54 -11.98
CA VAL A 283 -12.78 -8.60 -12.97
C VAL A 283 -12.70 -7.14 -12.49
N ARG A 284 -11.74 -6.82 -11.62
CA ARG A 284 -11.56 -5.47 -11.08
C ARG A 284 -10.98 -4.49 -12.10
N GLY A 285 -11.21 -3.19 -11.88
CA GLY A 285 -10.62 -2.12 -12.67
C GLY A 285 -11.10 -2.07 -14.13
N LEU A 286 -12.38 -2.39 -14.33
CA LEU A 286 -13.03 -2.50 -15.65
C LEU A 286 -12.92 -1.25 -16.51
N ASP A 287 -12.67 -0.10 -15.91
CA ASP A 287 -12.64 1.15 -16.66
C ASP A 287 -11.25 1.43 -17.29
N TYR A 288 -10.19 0.64 -17.00
CA TYR A 288 -8.87 0.96 -17.56
C TYR A 288 -7.86 -0.18 -17.79
N TYR A 289 -7.98 -1.37 -17.19
CA TYR A 289 -7.00 -2.44 -17.49
C TYR A 289 -7.20 -3.04 -18.89
N THR A 290 -6.15 -3.47 -19.58
CA THR A 290 -6.20 -4.03 -20.95
C THR A 290 -5.48 -5.38 -21.09
N GLY A 291 -4.78 -5.82 -20.04
CA GLY A 291 -4.01 -7.07 -20.02
C GLY A 291 -4.04 -7.74 -18.66
N THR A 292 -2.87 -8.06 -18.12
CA THR A 292 -2.72 -8.73 -16.82
C THR A 292 -3.37 -7.94 -15.70
N ILE A 293 -3.99 -8.64 -14.74
CA ILE A 293 -4.62 -8.07 -13.53
C ILE A 293 -4.10 -8.83 -12.32
N TYR A 294 -3.83 -8.10 -11.23
CA TYR A 294 -3.38 -8.66 -9.95
C TYR A 294 -4.36 -8.31 -8.84
N GLU A 295 -4.61 -9.27 -7.96
CA GLU A 295 -5.28 -9.04 -6.68
C GLU A 295 -4.63 -9.89 -5.60
N THR A 296 -4.23 -9.26 -4.49
CA THR A 296 -3.58 -9.95 -3.38
C THR A 296 -4.52 -9.98 -2.19
N VAL A 297 -4.70 -11.16 -1.60
CA VAL A 297 -5.55 -11.36 -0.42
C VAL A 297 -4.79 -12.14 0.65
N LEU A 298 -5.15 -11.91 1.91
CA LEU A 298 -4.68 -12.73 3.02
C LEU A 298 -5.50 -14.03 3.06
N VAL A 299 -4.81 -15.17 3.13
CA VAL A 299 -5.43 -16.51 3.09
C VAL A 299 -6.22 -16.76 4.38
N ASP A 300 -5.60 -16.45 5.51
CA ASP A 300 -6.18 -16.72 6.84
C ASP A 300 -7.20 -15.65 7.25
N TYR A 301 -7.23 -14.51 6.54
CA TYR A 301 -8.05 -13.34 6.86
C TYR A 301 -8.82 -12.80 5.64
N PRO A 302 -9.68 -13.61 5.00
CA PRO A 302 -10.40 -13.20 3.79
C PRO A 302 -11.30 -11.98 4.01
N GLY A 303 -11.77 -11.74 5.24
CA GLY A 303 -12.58 -10.58 5.62
C GLY A 303 -11.89 -9.22 5.46
N ILE A 304 -10.55 -9.18 5.38
CA ILE A 304 -9.79 -7.95 5.08
C ILE A 304 -10.00 -7.53 3.61
N GLY A 305 -10.30 -8.50 2.73
CA GLY A 305 -10.39 -8.31 1.29
C GLY A 305 -9.02 -8.07 0.65
N SER A 306 -9.02 -7.45 -0.53
CA SER A 306 -7.77 -7.14 -1.23
C SER A 306 -6.89 -6.16 -0.44
N ILE A 307 -5.59 -6.51 -0.36
CA ILE A 307 -4.52 -5.72 0.27
C ILE A 307 -3.61 -5.04 -0.76
N CYS A 308 -3.60 -5.53 -2.00
CA CYS A 308 -2.87 -4.94 -3.14
C CYS A 308 -3.56 -5.33 -4.44
N SER A 309 -3.74 -4.37 -5.34
CA SER A 309 -4.33 -4.62 -6.66
C SER A 309 -3.62 -3.81 -7.73
N GLY A 310 -3.67 -4.31 -8.96
CA GLY A 310 -2.97 -3.68 -10.08
C GLY A 310 -3.28 -4.35 -11.40
N GLY A 311 -2.58 -3.92 -12.45
CA GLY A 311 -2.69 -4.51 -13.77
C GLY A 311 -2.09 -3.64 -14.86
N ARG A 312 -2.18 -4.16 -16.09
CA ARG A 312 -1.71 -3.52 -17.31
C ARG A 312 -2.78 -2.62 -17.90
N PHE A 313 -2.41 -1.42 -18.34
CA PHE A 313 -3.26 -0.42 -18.99
C PHE A 313 -2.53 0.14 -20.21
N ASP A 314 -3.20 0.31 -21.35
CA ASP A 314 -2.52 0.77 -22.58
C ASP A 314 -2.78 2.25 -22.93
N ASP A 315 -3.85 2.84 -22.37
CA ASP A 315 -4.41 4.10 -22.89
C ASP A 315 -4.51 5.22 -21.85
N LEU A 316 -3.88 5.07 -20.68
CA LEU A 316 -4.12 6.00 -19.56
C LEU A 316 -3.69 7.45 -19.86
N ALA A 317 -2.60 7.63 -20.61
CA ALA A 317 -2.08 8.97 -20.94
C ALA A 317 -2.72 9.60 -22.19
N SER A 318 -3.59 8.90 -22.91
CA SER A 318 -4.13 9.36 -24.21
C SER A 318 -4.96 10.65 -24.09
N TYR A 319 -5.42 10.99 -22.89
CA TYR A 319 -6.13 12.24 -22.61
C TYR A 319 -5.21 13.46 -22.54
N PHE A 320 -3.91 13.26 -22.33
CA PHE A 320 -2.94 14.33 -22.09
C PHE A 320 -1.92 14.47 -23.22
N ILE A 321 -1.71 13.43 -24.02
CA ILE A 321 -0.75 13.44 -25.12
C ILE A 321 -1.24 12.53 -26.27
N ASP A 322 -0.98 12.95 -27.50
CA ASP A 322 -1.24 12.16 -28.72
C ASP A 322 -0.13 11.10 -28.93
N LYS A 323 0.04 10.24 -27.93
CA LYS A 323 0.98 9.11 -27.93
C LYS A 323 0.45 7.96 -27.09
N LYS A 324 0.78 6.75 -27.50
CA LYS A 324 0.49 5.55 -26.73
C LYS A 324 1.56 5.33 -25.67
N LEU A 325 1.18 5.38 -24.40
CA LEU A 325 2.08 5.16 -23.25
C LEU A 325 1.53 3.99 -22.42
N PRO A 326 1.77 2.74 -22.86
CA PRO A 326 1.27 1.58 -22.15
C PRO A 326 2.03 1.37 -20.85
N GLY A 327 1.35 0.91 -19.81
CA GLY A 327 1.93 0.70 -18.49
C GLY A 327 1.40 -0.52 -17.76
N VAL A 328 2.11 -0.91 -16.71
CA VAL A 328 1.69 -1.92 -15.75
C VAL A 328 2.11 -1.47 -14.35
N GLY A 329 1.20 -1.62 -13.39
CA GLY A 329 1.44 -1.15 -12.03
C GLY A 329 0.54 -1.78 -11.00
N ILE A 330 0.79 -1.46 -9.74
CA ILE A 330 -0.02 -1.84 -8.58
C ILE A 330 -0.18 -0.66 -7.63
N SER A 331 -1.18 -0.77 -6.75
CA SER A 331 -1.39 0.11 -5.61
C SER A 331 -1.57 -0.70 -4.32
N ILE A 332 -0.92 -0.25 -3.26
CA ILE A 332 -1.16 -0.70 -1.88
C ILE A 332 -1.88 0.43 -1.13
N GLY A 333 -3.13 0.17 -0.74
CA GLY A 333 -3.91 1.09 0.10
C GLY A 333 -3.50 1.00 1.57
N LEU A 334 -2.33 1.56 1.91
CA LEU A 334 -1.66 1.31 3.18
C LEU A 334 -2.50 1.69 4.40
N THR A 335 -3.14 2.87 4.44
CA THR A 335 -3.90 3.29 5.64
C THR A 335 -5.07 2.34 5.95
N ARG A 336 -5.75 1.84 4.91
CA ARG A 336 -6.81 0.82 5.07
C ARG A 336 -6.23 -0.50 5.54
N LEU A 337 -5.13 -0.95 4.93
CA LEU A 337 -4.46 -2.18 5.31
C LEU A 337 -4.00 -2.13 6.77
N PHE A 338 -3.32 -1.04 7.15
CA PHE A 338 -2.84 -0.76 8.49
C PHE A 338 -3.97 -0.88 9.52
N SER A 339 -5.05 -0.11 9.38
CA SER A 339 -6.18 -0.17 10.30
C SER A 339 -6.79 -1.57 10.38
N ARG A 340 -6.98 -2.26 9.25
CA ARG A 340 -7.56 -3.61 9.26
C ARG A 340 -6.68 -4.63 9.96
N LEU A 341 -5.36 -4.52 9.82
CA LEU A 341 -4.40 -5.41 10.46
C LEU A 341 -4.26 -5.12 11.95
N THR A 342 -4.32 -3.86 12.37
CA THR A 342 -4.29 -3.49 13.80
C THR A 342 -5.61 -3.85 14.49
N ASP A 343 -6.76 -3.59 13.86
CA ASP A 343 -8.08 -3.95 14.39
C ASP A 343 -8.24 -5.46 14.55
N ALA A 344 -7.58 -6.25 13.68
CA ALA A 344 -7.57 -7.71 13.73
C ALA A 344 -6.44 -8.29 14.62
N GLU A 345 -5.66 -7.43 15.30
CA GLU A 345 -4.50 -7.81 16.14
C GLU A 345 -3.41 -8.62 15.42
N ILE A 346 -3.40 -8.58 14.08
CA ILE A 346 -2.36 -9.22 13.24
C ILE A 346 -1.07 -8.41 13.32
N LEU A 347 -1.19 -7.08 13.30
CA LEU A 347 -0.11 -6.15 13.57
C LEU A 347 -0.27 -5.58 14.98
N LYS A 348 0.78 -5.72 15.79
CA LYS A 348 0.84 -5.13 17.13
C LYS A 348 1.55 -3.79 17.07
N VAL A 349 0.94 -2.78 17.69
CA VAL A 349 1.59 -1.49 17.93
C VAL A 349 2.78 -1.67 18.86
N GLY A 350 3.85 -0.93 18.57
CA GLY A 350 5.11 -1.00 19.31
C GLY A 350 5.23 0.09 20.38
N PRO A 351 6.46 0.44 20.77
CA PRO A 351 6.74 1.55 21.67
C PRO A 351 6.19 2.89 21.16
N ALA A 352 5.89 3.80 22.09
CA ALA A 352 5.50 5.19 21.81
C ALA A 352 6.72 6.12 21.54
N THR A 353 7.90 5.54 21.34
CA THR A 353 9.16 6.24 21.10
C THR A 353 10.02 5.49 20.09
N THR A 354 10.80 6.23 19.31
CA THR A 354 11.83 5.67 18.42
C THR A 354 13.18 5.50 19.10
N ALA A 355 13.31 5.96 20.35
CA ALA A 355 14.52 5.87 21.14
C ALA A 355 14.52 4.58 21.99
N PRO A 356 15.48 3.65 21.79
CA PRO A 356 15.64 2.51 22.68
C PRO A 356 16.21 2.91 24.05
N VAL A 357 16.84 4.09 24.19
CA VAL A 357 17.56 4.49 25.41
C VAL A 357 16.96 5.76 26.03
N LEU A 358 16.72 5.72 27.33
CA LEU A 358 16.46 6.89 28.18
C LEU A 358 17.66 7.13 29.12
N ILE A 359 18.18 8.35 29.18
CA ILE A 359 19.08 8.78 30.26
C ILE A 359 18.22 9.31 31.40
N ALA A 360 18.28 8.64 32.56
CA ALA A 360 17.63 9.12 33.77
C ALA A 360 18.42 10.29 34.36
N SER A 361 17.72 11.30 34.88
CA SER A 361 18.33 12.45 35.56
C SER A 361 18.07 12.35 37.06
N LEU A 362 19.09 11.94 37.82
CA LEU A 362 18.97 11.80 39.28
C LEU A 362 19.25 13.11 40.01
N ASP A 363 20.06 13.98 39.40
CA ASP A 363 20.52 15.25 39.96
C ASP A 363 20.56 16.31 38.85
N GLU A 364 19.76 17.36 38.99
CA GLU A 364 19.70 18.47 38.03
C GLU A 364 21.04 19.20 37.87
N THR A 365 21.92 19.16 38.87
CA THR A 365 23.26 19.76 38.78
C THR A 365 24.18 19.00 37.82
N GLN A 366 23.85 17.74 37.50
CA GLN A 366 24.60 16.86 36.60
C GLN A 366 24.05 16.84 35.16
N MET A 367 23.08 17.69 34.82
CA MET A 367 22.45 17.70 33.49
C MET A 367 23.43 17.83 32.33
N ILE A 368 24.54 18.56 32.51
CA ILE A 368 25.62 18.65 31.51
C ILE A 368 26.16 17.26 31.17
N LYS A 369 26.45 16.43 32.19
CA LYS A 369 26.96 15.06 32.00
C LYS A 369 25.92 14.16 31.34
N TYR A 370 24.65 14.26 31.72
CA TYR A 370 23.58 13.50 31.08
C TYR A 370 23.42 13.83 29.59
N PHE A 371 23.56 15.11 29.23
CA PHE A 371 23.56 15.53 27.83
C PHE A 371 24.81 15.09 27.07
N GLU A 372 25.99 15.11 27.69
CA GLU A 372 27.23 14.57 27.11
C GLU A 372 27.08 13.07 26.78
N ILE A 373 26.53 12.27 27.70
CA ILE A 373 26.29 10.84 27.48
C ILE A 373 25.26 10.63 26.36
N ALA A 374 24.16 11.38 26.37
CA ALA A 374 23.16 11.29 25.30
C ALA A 374 23.74 11.67 23.93
N THR A 375 24.62 12.68 23.89
CA THR A 375 25.32 13.10 22.66
C THR A 375 26.24 12.01 22.16
N LEU A 376 27.05 11.40 23.05
CA LEU A 376 27.89 10.25 22.71
C LEU A 376 27.08 9.11 22.05
N LEU A 377 25.92 8.78 22.60
CA LEU A 377 25.06 7.74 22.04
C LEU A 377 24.49 8.14 20.67
N ARG A 378 23.99 9.37 20.54
CA ARG A 378 23.41 9.91 19.29
C ARG A 378 24.45 10.01 18.17
N ASP A 379 25.66 10.50 18.47
CA ASP A 379 26.78 10.58 17.51
C ASP A 379 27.19 9.18 17.00
N ASN A 380 26.82 8.13 17.73
CA ASN A 380 27.04 6.75 17.35
C ASN A 380 25.81 6.06 16.75
N GLY A 381 24.76 6.81 16.42
CA GLY A 381 23.54 6.31 15.76
C GLY A 381 22.52 5.66 16.70
N ILE A 382 22.62 5.89 18.02
CA ILE A 382 21.68 5.36 19.00
C ILE A 382 20.69 6.47 19.41
N ASN A 383 19.44 6.32 18.99
CA ASN A 383 18.37 7.23 19.37
C ASN A 383 18.22 7.25 20.91
N THR A 384 18.38 8.43 21.50
CA THR A 384 18.45 8.58 22.97
C THR A 384 17.64 9.78 23.43
N GLU A 385 16.80 9.58 24.45
CA GLU A 385 16.07 10.63 25.16
C GLU A 385 16.73 10.91 26.51
N VAL A 386 16.68 12.15 27.00
CA VAL A 386 17.11 12.51 28.36
C VAL A 386 15.87 12.92 29.13
N TYR A 387 15.68 12.36 30.32
CA TYR A 387 14.61 12.80 31.22
C TYR A 387 15.02 14.10 31.89
N THR A 388 14.25 15.17 31.72
CA THR A 388 14.61 16.53 32.22
C THR A 388 13.80 16.98 33.43
N GLU A 389 12.68 16.32 33.71
CA GLU A 389 11.81 16.73 34.81
C GLU A 389 12.37 16.29 36.16
N SER A 390 12.05 17.04 37.21
CA SER A 390 12.37 16.66 38.57
C SER A 390 11.44 15.54 39.03
N ALA A 391 11.93 14.30 39.05
CA ALA A 391 11.17 13.14 39.50
C ALA A 391 12.06 12.07 40.13
N LYS A 392 11.50 11.30 41.07
CA LYS A 392 12.20 10.15 41.65
C LYS A 392 12.48 9.11 40.56
N ILE A 393 13.60 8.38 40.69
CA ILE A 393 13.99 7.34 39.74
C ILE A 393 12.87 6.31 39.45
N GLY A 394 12.08 5.95 40.46
CA GLY A 394 10.95 5.05 40.27
C GLY A 394 9.90 5.56 39.29
N ASP A 395 9.65 6.87 39.25
CA ASP A 395 8.68 7.48 38.32
C ASP A 395 9.29 7.65 36.92
N GLN A 396 10.60 7.91 36.83
CA GLN A 396 11.31 7.90 35.54
C GLN A 396 11.32 6.49 34.91
N LEU A 397 11.50 5.43 35.72
CA LEU A 397 11.40 4.04 35.24
C LEU A 397 9.98 3.68 34.79
N LYS A 398 8.94 4.15 35.49
CA LYS A 398 7.54 3.99 35.04
C LYS A 398 7.30 4.72 33.72
N PHE A 399 7.81 5.94 33.58
CA PHE A 399 7.78 6.69 32.33
C PHE A 399 8.46 5.91 31.20
N ALA A 400 9.66 5.37 31.46
CA ALA A 400 10.43 4.61 30.49
C ALA A 400 9.68 3.35 30.03
N ASN A 401 9.12 2.58 30.98
CA ASN A 401 8.30 1.40 30.69
C ASN A 401 7.04 1.76 29.89
N LYS A 402 6.35 2.84 30.26
CA LYS A 402 5.12 3.26 29.57
C LYS A 402 5.37 3.70 28.13
N LYS A 403 6.49 4.39 27.87
CA LYS A 403 6.89 4.76 26.50
C LYS A 403 7.45 3.57 25.72
N GLY A 404 7.95 2.54 26.38
CA GLY A 404 8.52 1.34 25.77
C GLY A 404 10.00 1.45 25.41
N PHE A 405 10.80 2.17 26.22
CA PHE A 405 12.26 2.15 26.07
C PHE A 405 12.81 0.74 26.35
N THR A 406 13.91 0.37 25.69
CA THR A 406 14.62 -0.88 25.94
C THR A 406 15.58 -0.75 27.11
N PHE A 407 16.29 0.38 27.19
CA PHE A 407 17.32 0.64 28.18
C PHE A 407 17.09 1.94 28.93
N VAL A 408 17.49 1.94 30.20
CA VAL A 408 17.65 3.16 31.00
C VAL A 408 19.10 3.24 31.46
N VAL A 409 19.73 4.36 31.18
CA VAL A 409 21.06 4.72 31.70
C VAL A 409 20.86 5.54 32.96
N ILE A 410 21.42 5.06 34.06
CA ILE A 410 21.26 5.64 35.39
C ILE A 410 22.65 5.98 35.91
N ALA A 411 22.88 7.22 36.34
CA ALA A 411 24.15 7.63 36.94
C ALA A 411 23.92 8.72 37.97
N GLY A 412 24.36 8.48 39.20
CA GLY A 412 24.48 9.50 40.24
C GLY A 412 25.86 10.15 40.20
N SER A 413 26.15 10.98 41.20
CA SER A 413 27.42 11.70 41.31
C SER A 413 28.62 10.76 41.41
N ASP A 414 28.48 9.64 42.11
CA ASP A 414 29.56 8.66 42.31
C ASP A 414 29.88 7.93 40.99
N GLU A 415 28.87 7.44 40.27
CA GLU A 415 29.09 6.75 39.00
C GLU A 415 29.70 7.69 37.95
N LEU A 416 29.23 8.94 37.89
CA LEU A 416 29.76 9.96 36.98
C LEU A 416 31.21 10.32 37.31
N ALA A 417 31.57 10.42 38.59
CA ALA A 417 32.96 10.65 39.02
C ALA A 417 33.90 9.51 38.57
N GLU A 418 33.38 8.28 38.54
CA GLU A 418 34.12 7.10 38.07
C GLU A 418 34.07 6.89 36.54
N ASN A 419 33.46 7.80 35.78
CA ASN A 419 33.19 7.65 34.34
C ASN A 419 32.45 6.34 33.99
N SER A 420 31.47 5.98 34.82
CA SER A 420 30.60 4.82 34.64
C SER A 420 29.13 5.21 34.74
N VAL A 421 28.27 4.30 34.28
CA VAL A 421 26.82 4.37 34.41
C VAL A 421 26.30 2.98 34.75
N GLN A 422 25.15 2.92 35.40
CA GLN A 422 24.37 1.69 35.49
C GLN A 422 23.46 1.62 34.25
N LEU A 423 23.62 0.56 33.46
CA LEU A 423 22.75 0.26 32.34
C LEU A 423 21.70 -0.75 32.80
N LYS A 424 20.41 -0.40 32.68
CA LYS A 424 19.29 -1.27 33.01
C LYS A 424 18.52 -1.66 31.76
N ASN A 425 18.34 -2.96 31.53
CA ASN A 425 17.48 -3.49 30.48
C ASN A 425 16.05 -3.64 31.02
N LEU A 426 15.08 -2.96 30.42
CA LEU A 426 13.68 -2.99 30.86
C LEU A 426 12.94 -4.25 30.42
N LEU A 427 13.46 -4.97 29.42
CA LEU A 427 12.88 -6.24 28.95
C LEU A 427 13.25 -7.41 29.86
N THR A 428 14.52 -7.50 30.27
CA THR A 428 15.02 -8.59 31.12
C THR A 428 14.97 -8.25 32.61
N GLY A 429 14.98 -6.96 32.97
CA GLY A 429 15.11 -6.48 34.34
C GLY A 429 16.56 -6.46 34.86
N GLU A 430 17.52 -6.96 34.07
CA GLU A 430 18.93 -6.98 34.43
C GLU A 430 19.54 -5.58 34.45
N GLN A 431 20.52 -5.38 35.34
CA GLN A 431 21.26 -4.13 35.45
C GLN A 431 22.72 -4.40 35.82
N HIS A 432 23.63 -3.68 35.19
CA HIS A 432 25.07 -3.78 35.43
C HIS A 432 25.77 -2.45 35.21
N ILE A 433 26.96 -2.30 35.78
CA ILE A 433 27.77 -1.10 35.65
C ILE A 433 28.62 -1.20 34.37
N VAL A 434 28.62 -0.13 33.58
CA VAL A 434 29.36 -0.02 32.32
C VAL A 434 30.16 1.28 32.34
N LYS A 435 31.44 1.23 31.92
CA LYS A 435 32.21 2.47 31.70
C LYS A 435 31.63 3.22 30.51
N ILE A 436 31.56 4.55 30.59
CA ILE A 436 30.97 5.40 29.54
C ILE A 436 31.63 5.12 28.17
N SER A 437 32.94 4.85 28.15
CA SER A 437 33.68 4.48 26.94
C SER A 437 33.23 3.17 26.28
N GLY A 438 32.65 2.24 27.04
CA GLY A 438 32.11 0.97 26.55
C GLY A 438 30.61 0.98 26.26
N LEU A 439 29.89 2.02 26.71
CA LEU A 439 28.42 2.08 26.70
C LEU A 439 27.81 1.91 25.29
N VAL A 440 28.42 2.56 24.29
CA VAL A 440 27.96 2.48 22.88
C VAL A 440 28.00 1.03 22.38
N ASN A 441 29.09 0.31 22.65
CA ASN A 441 29.27 -1.06 22.18
C ASN A 441 28.30 -2.02 22.89
N GLU A 442 28.11 -1.83 24.19
CA GLU A 442 27.18 -2.63 25.01
C GLU A 442 25.74 -2.54 24.47
N ILE A 443 25.27 -1.31 24.22
CA ILE A 443 23.92 -1.08 23.70
C ILE A 443 23.79 -1.63 22.27
N LYS A 444 24.78 -1.39 21.39
CA LYS A 444 24.75 -1.92 20.02
C LYS A 444 24.74 -3.45 19.96
N ASN A 445 25.49 -4.12 20.83
CA ASN A 445 25.52 -5.58 20.87
C ASN A 445 24.20 -6.17 21.37
N SER A 446 23.47 -5.42 22.21
CA SER A 446 22.19 -5.86 22.77
C SER A 446 20.97 -5.53 21.89
N LEU A 447 21.12 -4.60 20.92
CA LEU A 447 20.07 -4.21 19.96
C LEU A 447 20.12 -4.98 18.63
N LYS A 448 21.19 -5.73 18.37
CA LYS A 448 21.28 -6.65 17.23
C LYS A 448 20.44 -7.89 17.50
#